data_AF-A0A517TTN6-F1
#
_entry.id   AF-A0A517TTN6-F1
#
_cell.length_a   1.000
_cell.length_b   1.000
_cell.length_c   1.000
_cell.angle_alpha   90.00
_cell.angle_beta   90.00
_cell.angle_gamma   90.00
#
_symmetry.space_group_name_H-M   'P 1'
#
loop_
_entity.id
_entity.type
_entity.pdbx_description
1 polymer ?
#
loop_
_entity_poly.entity_id
_entity_poly.type
_entity_poly.pdbx_seq_one_letter_code
_entity_poly.pdbx_strand_id
1 'polypeptide(L)'
;MRLVTPAGTLRVQGSPPDQAHARTDPTPLGQTSVNCWVGGPETLLGWLETQLGLAATAPLACQRITELVRALPDEPALAFADSLRCDRWRAAAELLRRRDELELADWSQGDPQQFPAIARDLCAGPAMVELKFPSEAARLHAVLAALASGQTLPAHVCTLDEGIARRPALWQCVLRQLNVVAAAPSRCLAPEGTALREAQECLLHEHEMTLAPDQSVRWAATRSDAAACELVAQVLGNDPEELSGGVIYCDDDALAIRLDACLARRRLPTMGPLPLIRSISSCR
;
A
#
# COMPACT_ATOMS: atom_id res chain seq x y z
N MET A 1 0.65 13.73 16.55
CA MET A 1 -0.08 12.45 16.47
C MET A 1 -0.94 12.52 15.22
N ARG A 2 -0.49 11.93 14.11
CA ARG A 2 -1.29 11.76 12.90
C ARG A 2 -1.66 10.27 12.87
N LEU A 3 -2.95 9.96 12.95
CA LEU A 3 -3.46 8.63 12.70
C LEU A 3 -3.27 8.35 11.21
N VAL A 4 -2.17 7.66 10.88
CA VAL A 4 -1.97 7.08 9.55
C VAL A 4 -2.73 5.76 9.58
N THR A 5 -3.84 5.69 8.86
CA THR A 5 -4.53 4.42 8.60
C THR A 5 -3.60 3.51 7.78
N PRO A 6 -3.36 2.25 8.21
CA PRO A 6 -2.61 1.30 7.41
C PRO A 6 -3.40 0.98 6.14
N ALA A 7 -2.71 0.81 5.01
CA ALA A 7 -3.35 0.40 3.77
C ALA A 7 -4.06 -0.94 3.98
N GLY A 8 -5.40 -0.94 3.89
CA GLY A 8 -6.20 -2.13 4.16
C GLY A 8 -5.79 -3.32 3.29
N THR A 9 -5.72 -4.51 3.90
CA THR A 9 -5.37 -5.74 3.20
C THR A 9 -6.56 -6.17 2.34
N LEU A 10 -6.26 -6.69 1.16
CA LEU A 10 -7.21 -7.20 0.20
C LEU A 10 -6.93 -8.68 -0.03
N ARG A 11 -7.98 -9.50 0.05
CA ARG A 11 -7.91 -10.93 -0.24
C ARG A 11 -8.75 -11.25 -1.47
N VAL A 12 -8.14 -11.85 -2.50
CA VAL A 12 -8.87 -12.44 -3.63
C VAL A 12 -8.72 -13.94 -3.56
N GLN A 13 -9.83 -14.68 -3.63
CA GLN A 13 -9.81 -16.13 -3.73
C GLN A 13 -10.45 -16.56 -5.05
N GLY A 14 -9.71 -17.33 -5.85
CA GLY A 14 -10.25 -18.03 -7.01
C GLY A 14 -10.92 -19.32 -6.56
N SER A 15 -12.24 -19.44 -6.73
CA SER A 15 -12.96 -20.67 -6.35
C SER A 15 -12.90 -21.70 -7.47
N PRO A 16 -12.61 -22.99 -7.19
CA PRO A 16 -12.96 -24.06 -8.10
C PRO A 16 -14.49 -24.17 -8.18
N PRO A 17 -15.06 -24.59 -9.33
CA PRO A 17 -16.50 -24.52 -9.60
C PRO A 17 -17.42 -25.43 -8.76
N ASP A 18 -16.94 -26.06 -7.68
CA ASP A 18 -17.71 -27.12 -6.99
C ASP A 18 -17.56 -27.15 -5.45
N GLN A 19 -17.20 -26.04 -4.79
CA GLN A 19 -17.15 -25.97 -3.32
C GLN A 19 -17.96 -24.79 -2.77
N ALA A 20 -19.28 -24.94 -2.77
CA ALA A 20 -20.17 -24.13 -1.94
C ALA A 20 -20.09 -24.64 -0.49
N HIS A 21 -19.75 -23.74 0.46
CA HIS A 21 -19.81 -23.92 1.92
C HIS A 21 -18.52 -24.27 2.69
N ALA A 22 -17.35 -23.82 2.26
CA ALA A 22 -16.21 -23.72 3.18
C ALA A 22 -16.36 -22.45 4.04
N ARG A 23 -16.47 -22.64 5.37
CA ARG A 23 -16.44 -21.55 6.36
C ARG A 23 -15.21 -20.65 6.13
N THR A 24 -15.44 -19.35 6.05
CA THR A 24 -14.42 -18.30 6.08
C THR A 24 -13.90 -18.10 7.50
N ASP A 25 -13.35 -19.15 8.11
CA ASP A 25 -12.48 -18.94 9.27
C ASP A 25 -11.21 -18.22 8.77
N PRO A 26 -10.75 -17.17 9.47
CA PRO A 26 -9.50 -16.51 9.11
C PRO A 26 -8.40 -17.58 9.11
N THR A 27 -7.74 -17.69 7.95
CA THR A 27 -6.68 -18.66 7.74
C THR A 27 -5.63 -18.49 8.84
N PRO A 28 -5.30 -19.53 9.61
CA PRO A 28 -4.28 -19.44 10.65
C PRO A 28 -2.99 -18.85 10.08
N LEU A 29 -2.32 -18.01 10.87
CA LEU A 29 -0.99 -17.49 10.52
C LEU A 29 -0.08 -18.68 10.14
N GLY A 30 0.49 -18.64 8.94
CA GLY A 30 1.35 -19.70 8.41
C GLY A 30 0.70 -20.72 7.46
N GLN A 31 -0.59 -20.62 7.15
CA GLN A 31 -1.21 -21.42 6.07
C GLN A 31 -1.26 -20.64 4.75
N THR A 32 -0.57 -21.16 3.73
CA THR A 32 -0.73 -20.70 2.35
C THR A 32 -1.86 -21.47 1.69
N SER A 33 -2.95 -20.79 1.33
CA SER A 33 -3.98 -21.39 0.48
C SER A 33 -3.63 -21.16 -0.98
N VAL A 34 -3.61 -22.23 -1.78
CA VAL A 34 -3.48 -22.14 -3.24
C VAL A 34 -4.65 -21.32 -3.80
N ASN A 35 -4.39 -20.46 -4.79
CA ASN A 35 -5.38 -19.53 -5.39
C ASN A 35 -5.93 -18.46 -4.45
N CYS A 36 -5.15 -18.07 -3.45
CA CYS A 36 -5.44 -16.91 -2.62
C CYS A 36 -4.35 -15.87 -2.77
N TRP A 37 -4.75 -14.67 -3.16
CA TRP A 37 -3.89 -13.50 -3.21
C TRP A 37 -4.22 -12.60 -2.04
N VAL A 38 -3.23 -12.30 -1.21
CA VAL A 38 -3.35 -11.37 -0.09
C VAL A 38 -2.38 -10.23 -0.37
N GLY A 39 -2.86 -8.99 -0.36
CA GLY A 39 -2.00 -7.83 -0.52
C GLY A 39 -2.73 -6.51 -0.66
N GLY A 40 -2.02 -5.48 -1.10
CA GLY A 40 -2.57 -4.15 -1.30
C GLY A 40 -3.25 -3.96 -2.67
N PRO A 41 -3.59 -2.70 -3.02
CA PRO A 41 -4.19 -2.34 -4.31
C PRO A 41 -3.41 -2.85 -5.52
N GLU A 42 -2.07 -2.76 -5.49
CA GLU A 42 -1.20 -3.25 -6.57
C GLU A 42 -1.32 -4.76 -6.81
N THR A 43 -1.49 -5.55 -5.74
CA THR A 43 -1.69 -7.01 -5.86
C THR A 43 -3.02 -7.31 -6.56
N LEU A 44 -4.10 -6.60 -6.20
CA LEU A 44 -5.38 -6.75 -6.88
C LEU A 44 -5.29 -6.30 -8.34
N LEU A 45 -4.66 -5.14 -8.60
CA LEU A 45 -4.53 -4.60 -9.95
C LEU A 45 -3.76 -5.56 -10.86
N GLY A 46 -2.62 -6.07 -10.39
CA GLY A 46 -1.85 -7.07 -11.14
C GLY A 46 -2.62 -8.36 -11.40
N TRP A 47 -3.44 -8.81 -10.44
CA TRP A 47 -4.35 -9.94 -10.64
C TRP A 47 -5.39 -9.64 -11.72
N LEU A 48 -6.07 -8.48 -11.66
CA LEU A 48 -7.07 -8.07 -12.64
C LEU A 48 -6.47 -7.98 -14.05
N GLU A 49 -5.33 -7.34 -14.19
CA GLU A 49 -4.63 -7.21 -15.46
C GLU A 49 -4.27 -8.58 -16.05
N THR A 50 -3.77 -9.49 -15.20
CA THR A 50 -3.45 -10.86 -15.63
C THR A 50 -4.69 -11.61 -16.11
N GLN A 51 -5.81 -11.53 -15.38
CA GLN A 51 -7.05 -12.21 -15.77
C GLN A 51 -7.69 -11.63 -17.03
N LEU A 52 -7.52 -10.33 -17.27
CA LEU A 52 -8.06 -9.61 -18.44
C LEU A 52 -7.09 -9.58 -19.64
N GLY A 53 -5.92 -10.25 -19.54
CA GLY A 53 -4.91 -10.25 -20.59
C GLY A 53 -4.31 -8.87 -20.87
N LEU A 54 -4.33 -7.96 -19.88
CA LEU A 54 -3.70 -6.65 -19.95
C LEU A 54 -2.21 -6.74 -19.61
N ALA A 55 -1.41 -5.82 -20.14
CA ALA A 55 0.03 -5.80 -19.89
C ALA A 55 0.33 -5.35 -18.44
N ALA A 56 0.65 -6.30 -17.56
CA ALA A 56 0.81 -6.10 -16.12
C ALA A 56 2.18 -5.52 -15.69
N THR A 57 2.82 -4.67 -16.50
CA THR A 57 4.13 -4.11 -16.12
C THR A 57 3.94 -2.86 -15.28
N ALA A 58 3.90 -3.03 -13.95
CA ALA A 58 3.99 -1.91 -13.01
C ALA A 58 5.35 -1.19 -13.21
N PRO A 59 5.35 0.06 -13.69
CA PRO A 59 6.60 0.77 -13.96
C PRO A 59 7.30 1.14 -12.65
N LEU A 60 8.63 1.24 -12.71
CA LEU A 60 9.40 1.75 -11.57
C LEU A 60 9.10 3.25 -11.41
N ALA A 61 8.88 3.70 -10.18
CA ALA A 61 8.61 5.12 -9.90
C ALA A 61 9.67 6.05 -10.50
N CYS A 62 10.96 5.65 -10.44
CA CYS A 62 12.06 6.44 -11.03
C CYS A 62 11.96 6.62 -12.54
N GLN A 63 11.36 5.66 -13.27
CA GLN A 63 11.16 5.77 -14.72
C GLN A 63 10.13 6.85 -15.03
N ARG A 64 8.99 6.83 -14.33
CA ARG A 64 7.94 7.86 -14.47
C ARG A 64 8.42 9.24 -14.06
N ILE A 65 9.20 9.33 -12.97
CA ILE A 65 9.83 10.60 -12.55
C ILE A 65 10.78 11.10 -13.64
N THR A 66 11.61 10.23 -14.23
CA THR A 66 12.52 10.62 -15.32
C THR A 66 11.76 11.15 -16.53
N GLU A 67 10.64 10.52 -16.91
CA GLU A 67 9.81 10.98 -18.02
C GLU A 67 9.20 12.35 -17.73
N LEU A 68 8.65 12.55 -16.53
CA LEU A 68 8.11 13.85 -16.15
C LEU A 68 9.19 14.93 -16.08
N VAL A 69 10.37 14.64 -15.52
CA VAL A 69 11.52 15.57 -15.50
C VAL A 69 11.89 16.03 -16.92
N ARG A 70 11.82 15.13 -17.91
CA ARG A 70 12.10 15.47 -19.32
C ARG A 70 10.98 16.26 -19.98
N ALA A 71 9.74 16.02 -19.59
CA ALA A 71 8.55 16.67 -20.13
C ALA A 71 8.30 18.07 -19.54
N LEU A 72 8.74 18.32 -18.32
CA LEU A 72 8.53 19.60 -17.65
C LEU A 72 9.28 20.73 -18.39
N PRO A 73 8.66 21.90 -18.58
CA PRO A 73 9.31 23.04 -19.21
C PRO A 73 10.18 23.78 -18.20
N ASP A 74 11.13 24.57 -18.69
CA ASP A 74 11.87 25.55 -17.87
C ASP A 74 11.11 26.90 -17.85
N GLU A 75 9.81 26.86 -17.58
CA GLU A 75 8.96 28.05 -17.60
C GLU A 75 8.84 28.73 -16.23
N PRO A 76 9.09 30.06 -16.15
CA PRO A 76 9.06 30.79 -14.88
C PRO A 76 7.64 31.06 -14.36
N ALA A 77 6.59 30.83 -15.16
CA ALA A 77 5.21 31.19 -14.82
C ALA A 77 4.45 30.13 -14.00
N LEU A 78 5.04 28.94 -13.80
CA LEU A 78 4.42 27.85 -13.05
C LEU A 78 4.50 28.12 -11.55
N ALA A 79 3.44 27.79 -10.80
CA ALA A 79 3.38 27.93 -9.34
C ALA A 79 4.46 27.11 -8.61
N PHE A 80 5.09 26.15 -9.27
CA PHE A 80 6.17 25.31 -8.76
C PHE A 80 7.53 25.57 -9.43
N ALA A 81 7.68 26.68 -10.17
CA ALA A 81 8.92 27.01 -10.88
C ALA A 81 10.14 27.10 -9.95
N ASP A 82 10.00 27.69 -8.76
CA ASP A 82 11.11 27.79 -7.81
C ASP A 82 11.54 26.43 -7.25
N SER A 83 10.58 25.52 -7.02
CA SER A 83 10.88 24.13 -6.63
C SER A 83 11.64 23.40 -7.73
N LEU A 84 11.29 23.61 -9.00
CA LEU A 84 12.01 23.01 -10.15
C LEU A 84 13.45 23.52 -10.26
N ARG A 85 13.68 24.82 -9.98
CA ARG A 85 15.02 25.41 -9.97
C ARG A 85 15.87 24.90 -8.81
N CYS A 86 15.27 24.64 -7.65
CA CYS A 86 15.96 24.15 -6.47
C CYS A 86 16.34 22.67 -6.60
N ASP A 87 15.37 21.81 -6.91
CA ASP A 87 15.57 20.37 -7.11
C ASP A 87 14.51 19.82 -8.05
N ARG A 88 14.87 19.76 -9.33
CA ARG A 88 13.97 19.32 -10.40
C ARG A 88 13.48 17.89 -10.20
N TRP A 89 14.32 17.00 -9.69
CA TRP A 89 13.97 15.59 -9.53
C TRP A 89 12.94 15.42 -8.41
N ARG A 90 13.20 16.04 -7.25
CA ARG A 90 12.28 15.99 -6.12
C ARG A 90 10.96 16.72 -6.42
N ALA A 91 11.02 17.86 -7.10
CA ALA A 91 9.82 18.58 -7.54
C ALA A 91 8.99 17.71 -8.49
N ALA A 92 9.61 17.08 -9.49
CA ALA A 92 8.91 16.16 -10.39
C ALA A 92 8.30 14.96 -9.66
N ALA A 93 9.01 14.36 -8.70
CA ALA A 93 8.47 13.26 -7.89
C ALA A 93 7.20 13.66 -7.12
N GLU A 94 7.20 14.86 -6.51
CA GLU A 94 6.03 15.37 -5.79
C GLU A 94 4.88 15.76 -6.73
N LEU A 95 5.18 16.35 -7.89
CA LEU A 95 4.17 16.68 -8.90
C LEU A 95 3.52 15.41 -9.48
N LEU A 96 4.33 14.38 -9.78
CA LEU A 96 3.84 13.10 -10.26
C LEU A 96 2.91 12.43 -9.24
N ARG A 97 3.31 12.41 -7.96
CA ARG A 97 2.48 11.87 -6.87
C ARG A 97 1.12 12.55 -6.80
N ARG A 98 1.10 13.90 -6.82
CA ARG A 98 -0.15 14.67 -6.79
C ARG A 98 -1.01 14.42 -8.02
N ARG A 99 -0.38 14.35 -9.20
CA ARG A 99 -1.08 14.00 -10.45
C ARG A 99 -1.75 12.63 -10.33
N ASP A 100 -1.04 11.62 -9.86
CA ASP A 100 -1.59 10.27 -9.68
C ASP A 100 -2.74 10.23 -8.68
N GLU A 101 -2.63 10.95 -7.56
CA GLU A 101 -3.70 11.08 -6.55
C GLU A 101 -4.97 11.69 -7.15
N LEU A 102 -4.80 12.72 -7.99
CA LEU A 102 -5.92 13.37 -8.66
C LEU A 102 -6.53 12.45 -9.73
N GLU A 103 -5.72 11.77 -10.54
CA GLU A 103 -6.22 10.78 -11.51
C GLU A 103 -7.00 9.65 -10.80
N LEU A 104 -6.53 9.13 -9.66
CA LEU A 104 -7.23 8.11 -8.86
C LEU A 104 -8.54 8.62 -8.23
N ALA A 105 -8.62 9.92 -7.97
CA ALA A 105 -9.85 10.58 -7.52
C ALA A 105 -10.86 10.82 -8.66
N ASP A 106 -10.56 10.33 -9.89
CA ASP A 106 -11.34 10.60 -11.11
C ASP A 106 -11.50 12.11 -11.36
N TRP A 107 -10.42 12.86 -11.09
CA TRP A 107 -10.40 14.30 -11.24
C TRP A 107 -10.32 14.70 -12.70
N SER A 108 -11.48 14.71 -13.36
CA SER A 108 -11.66 15.20 -14.73
C SER A 108 -12.89 16.12 -14.87
N GLN A 109 -13.59 16.42 -13.78
CA GLN A 109 -14.98 16.89 -13.81
C GLN A 109 -15.24 18.31 -13.25
N GLY A 110 -14.22 19.07 -12.85
CA GLY A 110 -14.41 20.41 -12.26
C GLY A 110 -13.86 21.55 -13.12
N ASP A 111 -14.45 22.75 -12.98
CA ASP A 111 -13.94 23.97 -13.60
C ASP A 111 -12.51 24.27 -13.09
N PRO A 112 -11.48 24.21 -13.96
CA PRO A 112 -10.10 24.45 -13.55
C PRO A 112 -9.91 25.77 -12.81
N GLN A 113 -10.72 26.79 -13.09
CA GLN A 113 -10.52 28.13 -12.51
C GLN A 113 -10.71 28.17 -10.99
N GLN A 114 -11.48 27.24 -10.42
CA GLN A 114 -11.78 27.19 -8.99
C GLN A 114 -10.67 26.51 -8.17
N PHE A 115 -9.70 25.87 -8.81
CA PHE A 115 -8.65 25.15 -8.10
C PHE A 115 -7.51 26.04 -7.64
N PRO A 116 -6.78 25.65 -6.57
CA PRO A 116 -5.52 26.27 -6.21
C PRO A 116 -4.54 26.27 -7.40
N ALA A 117 -3.70 27.31 -7.50
CA ALA A 117 -2.80 27.51 -8.64
C ALA A 117 -1.99 26.25 -9.01
N ILE A 118 -1.47 25.52 -8.02
CA ILE A 118 -0.71 24.28 -8.27
C ILE A 118 -1.54 23.18 -8.96
N ALA A 119 -2.81 23.02 -8.59
CA ALA A 119 -3.68 22.05 -9.22
C ALA A 119 -4.04 22.51 -10.64
N ARG A 120 -4.30 23.81 -10.84
CA ARG A 120 -4.51 24.36 -12.18
C ARG A 120 -3.33 24.13 -13.10
N ASP A 121 -2.12 24.39 -12.62
CA ASP A 121 -0.90 24.23 -13.42
C ASP A 121 -0.60 22.75 -13.70
N LEU A 122 -0.94 21.84 -12.78
CA LEU A 122 -0.90 20.40 -13.02
C LEU A 122 -1.92 19.96 -14.10
N CYS A 123 -3.09 20.60 -14.16
CA CYS A 123 -4.17 20.32 -15.13
C CYS A 123 -3.98 20.95 -16.51
N ALA A 124 -3.53 22.20 -16.55
CA ALA A 124 -3.55 23.04 -17.75
C ALA A 124 -2.19 23.06 -18.47
N GLY A 125 -1.14 22.56 -17.81
CA GLY A 125 0.23 22.69 -18.27
C GLY A 125 0.81 21.43 -18.92
N PRO A 126 2.08 21.51 -19.34
CA PRO A 126 2.90 20.37 -19.81
C PRO A 126 3.09 19.25 -18.77
N ALA A 127 2.60 19.42 -17.53
CA ALA A 127 2.49 18.33 -16.56
C ALA A 127 1.48 17.24 -16.98
N MET A 128 0.57 17.53 -17.93
CA MET A 128 -0.37 16.58 -18.53
C MET A 128 0.19 15.84 -19.75
N VAL A 129 1.51 15.90 -19.99
CA VAL A 129 2.14 15.07 -21.03
C VAL A 129 1.80 13.60 -20.76
N GLU A 130 1.37 12.92 -21.83
CA GLU A 130 1.16 11.49 -21.83
C GLU A 130 2.50 10.80 -21.57
N LEU A 131 2.60 10.15 -20.41
CA LEU A 131 3.79 9.40 -20.03
C LEU A 131 3.70 8.01 -20.67
N LYS A 132 4.84 7.47 -21.08
CA LYS A 132 4.88 6.12 -21.69
C LYS A 132 4.58 5.06 -20.65
N PHE A 133 5.00 5.28 -19.41
CA PHE A 133 4.76 4.39 -18.30
C PHE A 133 3.44 4.75 -17.60
N PRO A 134 2.45 3.84 -17.58
CA PRO A 134 1.11 4.16 -17.10
C PRO A 134 1.09 4.41 -15.58
N SER A 135 0.21 5.32 -15.15
CA SER A 135 -0.17 5.47 -13.75
C SER A 135 -1.04 4.30 -13.28
N GLU A 136 -1.22 4.17 -11.97
CA GLU A 136 -2.21 3.27 -11.39
C GLU A 136 -3.62 3.58 -11.94
N ALA A 137 -3.96 4.86 -12.07
CA ALA A 137 -5.24 5.29 -12.63
C ALA A 137 -5.41 4.88 -14.09
N ALA A 138 -4.39 5.08 -14.94
CA ALA A 138 -4.43 4.65 -16.33
C ALA A 138 -4.63 3.12 -16.46
N ARG A 139 -3.99 2.34 -15.58
CA ARG A 139 -4.16 0.88 -15.50
C ARG A 139 -5.59 0.50 -15.08
N LEU A 140 -6.16 1.18 -14.09
CA LEU A 140 -7.55 0.97 -13.66
C LEU A 140 -8.56 1.33 -14.76
N HIS A 141 -8.32 2.40 -15.52
CA HIS A 141 -9.15 2.73 -16.68
C HIS A 141 -9.09 1.64 -17.76
N ALA A 142 -7.91 1.05 -18.01
CA ALA A 142 -7.79 -0.09 -18.93
C ALA A 142 -8.59 -1.31 -18.44
N VAL A 143 -8.57 -1.59 -17.12
CA VAL A 143 -9.40 -2.63 -16.50
C VAL A 143 -10.89 -2.34 -16.71
N LEU A 144 -11.35 -1.12 -16.42
CA LEU A 144 -12.75 -0.73 -16.61
C LEU A 144 -13.18 -0.83 -18.07
N ALA A 145 -12.32 -0.41 -19.01
CA ALA A 145 -12.58 -0.52 -20.44
C ALA A 145 -12.69 -1.99 -20.90
N ALA A 146 -11.79 -2.86 -20.43
CA ALA A 146 -11.83 -4.29 -20.72
C ALA A 146 -13.13 -4.94 -20.22
N LEU A 147 -13.53 -4.67 -18.98
CA LEU A 147 -14.81 -5.13 -18.42
C LEU A 147 -16.01 -4.58 -19.21
N ALA A 148 -16.00 -3.30 -19.58
CA ALA A 148 -17.07 -2.68 -20.37
C ALA A 148 -17.18 -3.27 -21.79
N SER A 149 -16.08 -3.76 -22.36
CA SER A 149 -16.07 -4.47 -23.66
C SER A 149 -16.58 -5.90 -23.60
N GLY A 150 -17.01 -6.38 -22.43
CA GLY A 150 -17.60 -7.71 -22.25
C GLY A 150 -16.61 -8.80 -21.85
N GLN A 151 -15.36 -8.45 -21.51
CA GLN A 151 -14.45 -9.43 -20.91
C GLN A 151 -14.96 -9.85 -19.52
N THR A 152 -14.86 -11.14 -19.22
CA THR A 152 -15.33 -11.71 -17.96
C THR A 152 -14.17 -12.15 -17.09
N LEU A 153 -14.26 -11.87 -15.80
CA LEU A 153 -13.32 -12.38 -14.81
C LEU A 153 -13.69 -13.84 -14.45
N PRO A 154 -12.71 -14.67 -14.05
CA PRO A 154 -13.02 -15.98 -13.49
C PRO A 154 -13.85 -15.85 -12.20
N ALA A 155 -14.48 -16.95 -11.78
CA ALA A 155 -15.19 -16.99 -10.51
C ALA A 155 -14.25 -16.64 -9.35
N HIS A 156 -14.56 -15.56 -8.63
CA HIS A 156 -13.72 -15.02 -7.58
C HIS A 156 -14.56 -14.46 -6.43
N VAL A 157 -13.92 -14.31 -5.27
CA VAL A 157 -14.41 -13.59 -4.10
C VAL A 157 -13.34 -12.59 -3.69
N CYS A 158 -13.70 -11.32 -3.56
CA CYS A 158 -12.83 -10.26 -3.08
C CYS A 158 -13.27 -9.83 -1.68
N THR A 159 -12.39 -9.96 -0.69
CA THR A 159 -12.61 -9.51 0.67
C THR A 159 -11.80 -8.26 0.93
N LEU A 160 -12.45 -7.22 1.45
CA LEU A 160 -11.82 -5.95 1.79
C LEU A 160 -11.87 -5.74 3.29
N ASP A 161 -10.71 -5.47 3.91
CA ASP A 161 -10.66 -5.04 5.31
C ASP A 161 -11.32 -3.68 5.51
N GLU A 162 -11.22 -2.80 4.50
CA GLU A 162 -11.82 -1.47 4.48
C GLU A 162 -12.97 -1.40 3.49
N GLY A 163 -14.07 -0.75 3.87
CA GLY A 163 -15.21 -0.57 2.99
C GLY A 163 -14.86 0.19 1.70
N ILE A 164 -15.56 -0.14 0.60
CA ILE A 164 -15.36 0.46 -0.73
C ILE A 164 -15.36 2.00 -0.67
N ALA A 165 -16.23 2.60 0.16
CA ALA A 165 -16.36 4.05 0.27
C ALA A 165 -15.10 4.78 0.78
N ARG A 166 -14.17 4.08 1.46
CA ARG A 166 -12.88 4.67 1.90
C ARG A 166 -11.82 4.67 0.80
N ARG A 167 -12.06 4.01 -0.33
CA ARG A 167 -11.11 3.92 -1.45
C ARG A 167 -11.23 5.12 -2.40
N PRO A 168 -10.17 5.48 -3.15
CA PRO A 168 -10.25 6.50 -4.20
C PRO A 168 -11.36 6.20 -5.22
N ALA A 169 -11.98 7.23 -5.80
CA ALA A 169 -13.18 7.12 -6.63
C ALA A 169 -13.03 6.08 -7.76
N LEU A 170 -11.90 6.07 -8.44
CA LEU A 170 -11.65 5.13 -9.53
C LEU A 170 -11.57 3.67 -9.06
N TRP A 171 -10.98 3.43 -7.89
CA TRP A 171 -11.02 2.12 -7.24
C TRP A 171 -12.45 1.72 -6.86
N GLN A 172 -13.28 2.65 -6.40
CA GLN A 172 -14.69 2.35 -6.12
C GLN A 172 -15.41 1.87 -7.38
N CYS A 173 -15.13 2.48 -8.53
CA CYS A 173 -15.69 2.06 -9.81
C CYS A 173 -15.29 0.63 -10.18
N VAL A 174 -14.01 0.27 -10.02
CA VAL A 174 -13.53 -1.10 -10.27
C VAL A 174 -14.13 -2.09 -9.26
N LEU A 175 -14.07 -1.79 -7.96
CA LEU A 175 -14.55 -2.69 -6.90
C LEU A 175 -16.05 -2.99 -7.01
N ARG A 176 -16.86 -2.05 -7.53
CA ARG A 176 -18.30 -2.29 -7.79
C ARG A 176 -18.55 -3.32 -8.91
N GLN A 177 -17.56 -3.59 -9.77
CA GLN A 177 -17.65 -4.62 -10.81
C GLN A 177 -17.18 -6.00 -10.33
N LEU A 178 -16.69 -6.09 -9.08
CA LEU A 178 -16.16 -7.33 -8.51
C LEU A 178 -17.14 -7.97 -7.52
N ASN A 179 -16.92 -9.26 -7.25
CA ASN A 179 -17.66 -9.99 -6.21
C ASN A 179 -17.09 -9.67 -4.83
N VAL A 180 -17.37 -8.46 -4.33
CA VAL A 180 -16.88 -8.00 -3.03
C VAL A 180 -17.76 -8.53 -1.90
N VAL A 181 -17.13 -9.16 -0.92
CA VAL A 181 -17.75 -9.60 0.34
C VAL A 181 -17.12 -8.84 1.51
N ALA A 182 -17.91 -8.62 2.56
CA ALA A 182 -17.40 -8.03 3.79
C ALA A 182 -16.35 -8.95 4.42
N ALA A 183 -15.24 -8.36 4.90
CA ALA A 183 -14.31 -9.08 5.74
C ALA A 183 -15.00 -9.56 7.03
N ALA A 184 -14.52 -10.69 7.55
CA ALA A 184 -14.86 -11.08 8.91
C ALA A 184 -14.43 -9.94 9.84
N PRO A 185 -15.26 -9.57 10.84
CA PRO A 185 -14.91 -8.50 11.75
C PRO A 185 -13.60 -8.84 12.44
N SER A 186 -12.67 -7.89 12.43
CA SER A 186 -11.42 -8.02 13.15
C SER A 186 -11.73 -8.20 14.64
N ARG A 187 -11.01 -9.12 15.28
CA ARG A 187 -11.16 -9.41 16.71
C ARG A 187 -9.79 -9.32 17.37
N CYS A 188 -9.79 -8.91 18.63
CA CYS A 188 -8.58 -8.94 19.43
C CYS A 188 -8.19 -10.40 19.71
N LEU A 189 -6.92 -10.71 19.48
CA LEU A 189 -6.34 -12.04 19.66
C LEU A 189 -5.54 -12.14 20.96
N ALA A 190 -5.16 -11.01 21.54
CA ALA A 190 -4.41 -11.00 22.79
C ALA A 190 -5.26 -11.46 23.98
N PRO A 191 -4.65 -12.09 25.00
CA PRO A 191 -5.34 -12.49 26.22
C PRO A 191 -5.97 -11.31 26.94
N GLU A 192 -7.11 -11.54 27.60
CA GLU A 192 -7.78 -10.53 28.42
C GLU A 192 -6.86 -10.00 29.55
N GLY A 193 -6.95 -8.70 29.83
CA GLY A 193 -6.15 -8.04 30.87
C GLY A 193 -4.70 -7.74 30.50
N THR A 194 -4.30 -7.92 29.23
CA THR A 194 -2.97 -7.55 28.73
C THR A 194 -2.97 -6.19 28.03
N ALA A 195 -1.85 -5.48 28.06
CA ALA A 195 -1.71 -4.20 27.35
C ALA A 195 -1.89 -4.37 25.83
N LEU A 196 -1.55 -5.53 25.26
CA LEU A 196 -1.77 -5.82 23.84
C LEU A 196 -3.25 -5.93 23.51
N ARG A 197 -4.05 -6.50 24.42
CA ARG A 197 -5.51 -6.58 24.26
C ARG A 197 -6.11 -5.19 24.26
N GLU A 198 -5.75 -4.38 25.23
CA GLU A 198 -6.20 -2.98 25.32
C GLU A 198 -5.80 -2.18 24.06
N ALA A 199 -4.56 -2.35 23.57
CA ALA A 199 -4.11 -1.71 22.34
C ALA A 199 -4.91 -2.15 21.12
N GLN A 200 -5.19 -3.46 20.98
CA GLN A 200 -6.02 -3.99 19.89
C GLN A 200 -7.45 -3.44 19.95
N GLU A 201 -8.07 -3.36 21.14
CA GLU A 201 -9.42 -2.81 21.30
C GLU A 201 -9.47 -1.32 20.93
N CYS A 202 -8.47 -0.54 21.35
CA CYS A 202 -8.37 0.86 20.95
C CYS A 202 -8.24 1.04 19.44
N LEU A 203 -7.41 0.23 18.78
CA LEU A 203 -7.24 0.27 17.33
C LEU A 203 -8.54 -0.10 16.59
N LEU A 204 -9.26 -1.12 17.07
CA LEU A 204 -10.53 -1.55 16.46
C LEU A 204 -11.66 -0.55 16.64
N HIS A 205 -11.64 0.22 17.74
CA HIS A 205 -12.67 1.19 18.06
C HIS A 205 -12.27 2.64 17.76
N GLU A 206 -11.11 2.87 17.11
CA GLU A 206 -10.57 4.19 16.77
C GLU A 206 -10.52 5.15 17.99
N HIS A 207 -10.25 4.63 19.19
CA HIS A 207 -10.19 5.42 20.44
C HIS A 207 -8.77 5.87 20.79
N GLU A 208 -8.62 7.12 21.23
CA GLU A 208 -7.37 7.58 21.84
C GLU A 208 -7.22 7.02 23.26
N MET A 209 -6.05 6.46 23.58
CA MET A 209 -5.76 5.96 24.92
C MET A 209 -4.27 6.08 25.26
N THR A 210 -3.99 6.23 26.56
CA THR A 210 -2.65 6.08 27.11
C THR A 210 -2.45 4.62 27.54
N LEU A 211 -1.63 3.88 26.82
CA LEU A 211 -1.30 2.48 27.14
C LEU A 211 -0.21 2.42 28.21
N ALA A 212 -0.47 1.67 29.29
CA ALA A 212 0.57 1.28 30.24
C ALA A 212 1.23 -0.01 29.71
N PRO A 213 2.51 0.02 29.28
CA PRO A 213 3.15 -1.15 28.69
C PRO A 213 3.34 -2.26 29.73
N ASP A 214 3.18 -3.51 29.30
CA ASP A 214 3.42 -4.72 30.08
C ASP A 214 4.35 -5.69 29.33
N GLN A 215 4.35 -6.98 29.65
CA GLN A 215 5.17 -7.95 28.93
C GLN A 215 4.67 -8.24 27.51
N SER A 216 3.38 -8.02 27.22
CA SER A 216 2.73 -8.24 25.92
C SER A 216 2.95 -7.09 24.93
N VAL A 217 3.19 -5.87 25.42
CA VAL A 217 3.54 -4.70 24.61
C VAL A 217 4.73 -3.99 25.21
N ARG A 218 5.83 -3.96 24.47
CA ARG A 218 7.03 -3.21 24.84
C ARG A 218 7.27 -2.11 23.82
N TRP A 219 7.58 -0.93 24.33
CA TRP A 219 7.93 0.23 23.50
C TRP A 219 9.38 0.61 23.75
N ALA A 220 10.12 0.88 22.68
CA ALA A 220 11.46 1.43 22.75
C ALA A 220 11.60 2.58 21.76
N ALA A 221 12.13 3.71 22.23
CA ALA A 221 12.51 4.82 21.40
C ALA A 221 14.03 4.87 21.27
N THR A 222 14.52 5.00 20.04
CA THR A 222 15.95 5.16 19.75
C THR A 222 16.20 6.50 19.08
N ARG A 223 17.47 6.90 18.99
CA ARG A 223 17.86 8.16 18.33
C ARG A 223 18.07 8.03 16.82
N SER A 224 18.04 6.80 16.30
CA SER A 224 18.27 6.51 14.88
C SER A 224 17.76 5.12 14.51
N ASP A 225 17.47 4.95 13.22
CA ASP A 225 17.10 3.66 12.63
C ASP A 225 18.16 2.58 12.90
N ALA A 226 19.44 2.94 12.80
CA ALA A 226 20.54 2.00 13.04
C ALA A 226 20.53 1.48 14.49
N ALA A 227 20.27 2.37 15.45
CA ALA A 227 20.12 1.98 16.85
C ALA A 227 18.86 1.14 17.09
N ALA A 228 17.77 1.40 16.35
CA ALA A 228 16.56 0.58 16.40
C ALA A 228 16.83 -0.84 15.88
N CYS A 229 17.47 -0.98 14.71
CA CYS A 229 17.82 -2.28 14.14
C CYS A 229 18.74 -3.09 15.06
N GLU A 230 19.75 -2.45 15.67
CA GLU A 230 20.63 -3.09 16.64
C GLU A 230 19.89 -3.56 17.90
N LEU A 231 18.97 -2.72 18.40
CA LEU A 231 18.15 -3.08 19.56
C LEU A 231 17.25 -4.28 19.25
N VAL A 232 16.58 -4.28 18.09
CA VAL A 232 15.74 -5.41 17.67
C VAL A 232 16.58 -6.68 17.51
N ALA A 233 17.73 -6.59 16.83
CA ALA A 233 18.63 -7.73 16.67
C ALA A 233 19.20 -8.22 18.01
N GLN A 234 19.37 -7.32 19.00
CA GLN A 234 19.75 -7.70 20.36
C GLN A 234 18.64 -8.44 21.10
N VAL A 235 17.41 -7.93 21.03
CA VAL A 235 16.25 -8.55 21.68
C VAL A 235 16.05 -9.97 21.13
N LEU A 236 16.07 -10.11 19.81
CA LEU A 236 15.90 -11.40 19.14
C LEU A 236 17.08 -12.36 19.39
N GLY A 237 18.29 -11.83 19.58
CA GLY A 237 19.46 -12.65 19.92
C GLY A 237 19.43 -13.23 21.33
N ASN A 238 18.59 -12.69 22.22
CA ASN A 238 18.42 -13.24 23.57
C ASN A 238 17.47 -14.44 23.60
N ASP A 239 16.59 -14.57 22.60
CA ASP A 239 15.65 -15.69 22.49
C ASP A 239 15.52 -16.17 21.03
N PRO A 240 16.50 -16.96 20.53
CA PRO A 240 16.52 -17.41 19.15
C PRO A 240 15.45 -18.46 18.83
N GLU A 241 14.83 -19.09 19.83
CA GLU A 241 13.78 -20.10 19.59
C GLU A 241 12.46 -19.44 19.14
N GLU A 242 12.17 -18.24 19.66
CA GLU A 242 10.98 -17.45 19.29
C GLU A 242 11.05 -16.85 17.88
N LEU A 243 12.23 -16.79 17.25
CA LEU A 243 12.42 -16.23 15.91
C LEU A 243 11.54 -16.90 14.84
N SER A 244 11.31 -18.20 14.97
CA SER A 244 10.54 -18.97 13.99
C SER A 244 9.05 -18.61 13.96
N GLY A 245 8.52 -18.04 15.05
CA GLY A 245 7.12 -17.60 15.15
C GLY A 245 6.94 -16.08 15.04
N GLY A 246 8.04 -15.32 15.04
CA GLY A 246 8.01 -13.86 15.02
C GLY A 246 7.80 -13.30 13.61
N VAL A 247 6.99 -12.24 13.52
CA VAL A 247 6.90 -11.40 12.32
C VAL A 247 7.51 -10.05 12.66
N ILE A 248 8.48 -9.61 11.85
CA ILE A 248 9.06 -8.28 11.96
C ILE A 248 8.54 -7.43 10.82
N TYR A 249 7.85 -6.35 11.17
CA TYR A 249 7.41 -5.35 10.21
C TYR A 249 8.42 -4.20 10.15
N CYS A 250 8.88 -3.89 8.94
CA CYS A 250 9.68 -2.70 8.65
C CYS A 250 8.88 -1.79 7.73
N ASP A 251 8.92 -0.49 8.01
CA ASP A 251 8.15 0.51 7.25
C ASP A 251 8.67 0.67 5.80
N ASP A 252 9.97 0.42 5.57
CA ASP A 252 10.57 0.46 4.25
C ASP A 252 11.66 -0.61 4.04
N ASP A 253 11.99 -0.84 2.76
CA ASP A 253 12.99 -1.80 2.31
C ASP A 253 14.40 -1.49 2.85
N ALA A 254 14.75 -0.20 3.02
CA ALA A 254 16.07 0.19 3.49
C ALA A 254 16.26 -0.16 4.97
N LEU A 255 15.21 0.01 5.79
CA LEU A 255 15.18 -0.41 7.19
C LEU A 255 15.27 -1.93 7.31
N ALA A 256 14.54 -2.68 6.47
CA ALA A 256 14.60 -4.14 6.42
C ALA A 256 16.02 -4.63 6.07
N ILE A 257 16.67 -4.04 5.06
CA ILE A 257 18.05 -4.38 4.67
C ILE A 257 19.04 -4.09 5.81
N ARG A 258 18.89 -2.94 6.51
CA ARG A 258 19.73 -2.61 7.66
C ARG A 258 19.52 -3.59 8.82
N LEU A 259 18.28 -4.01 9.07
CA LEU A 259 17.97 -5.01 10.08
C LEU A 259 18.61 -6.35 9.75
N ASP A 260 18.49 -6.82 8.51
CA ASP A 260 19.14 -8.07 8.06
C ASP A 260 20.66 -8.04 8.28
N ALA A 261 21.32 -6.89 8.01
CA ALA A 261 22.75 -6.73 8.30
C ALA A 261 23.07 -6.79 9.81
N CYS A 262 22.16 -6.36 10.69
CA CYS A 262 22.30 -6.48 12.14
C CYS A 262 22.09 -7.92 12.61
N LEU A 263 21.07 -8.61 12.07
CA LEU A 263 20.80 -10.02 12.35
C LEU A 263 21.97 -10.91 11.91
N ALA A 264 22.48 -10.70 10.70
CA ALA A 264 23.62 -11.45 10.14
C ALA A 264 24.88 -11.31 11.02
N ARG A 265 25.19 -10.11 11.51
CA ARG A 265 26.34 -9.88 12.41
C ARG A 265 26.22 -10.64 13.74
N ARG A 266 24.99 -10.89 14.20
CA ARG A 266 24.70 -11.68 15.40
C ARG A 266 24.52 -13.17 15.11
N ARG A 267 24.75 -13.61 13.86
CA ARG A 267 24.55 -14.99 13.40
C ARG A 267 23.11 -15.48 13.57
N LEU A 268 22.14 -14.56 13.49
CA LEU A 268 20.73 -14.89 13.44
C LEU A 268 20.30 -15.13 11.99
N PRO A 269 19.27 -15.97 11.75
CA PRO A 269 18.65 -16.10 10.43
C PRO A 269 18.24 -14.72 9.89
N THR A 270 18.67 -14.42 8.67
CA THR A 270 18.21 -13.24 7.93
C THR A 270 16.94 -13.59 7.18
N MET A 271 16.02 -12.64 7.01
CA MET A 271 14.80 -12.90 6.25
C MET A 271 15.08 -12.98 4.73
N GLY A 272 16.25 -12.50 4.31
CA GLY A 272 16.56 -12.31 2.91
C GLY A 272 15.68 -11.20 2.32
N PRO A 273 15.97 -10.72 1.10
CA PRO A 273 15.04 -9.86 0.40
C PRO A 273 13.82 -10.68 -0.02
N LEU A 274 12.90 -10.95 0.90
CA LEU A 274 11.54 -11.31 0.51
C LEU A 274 11.01 -10.08 -0.24
N PRO A 275 10.45 -10.23 -1.45
CA PRO A 275 9.72 -9.15 -2.08
C PRO A 275 8.54 -8.84 -1.16
N LEU A 276 8.69 -7.81 -0.33
CA LEU A 276 7.60 -7.24 0.45
C LEU A 276 6.44 -7.02 -0.52
N ILE A 277 5.27 -7.53 -0.15
CA ILE A 277 4.01 -7.08 -0.71
C ILE A 277 4.01 -5.58 -0.51
N ARG A 278 4.34 -4.84 -1.58
CA ARG A 278 4.57 -3.39 -1.54
C ARG A 278 3.25 -2.69 -1.22
N SER A 279 2.99 -2.47 0.06
CA SER A 279 2.10 -1.42 0.51
C SER A 279 2.85 -0.11 0.37
N ILE A 280 2.70 0.56 -0.77
CA ILE A 280 3.23 1.91 -0.96
C ILE A 280 2.37 2.85 -0.10
N SER A 281 2.82 3.08 1.13
CA SER A 281 2.29 4.12 2.01
C SER A 281 3.38 5.16 2.24
N SER A 282 3.75 5.92 1.20
CA SER A 282 4.60 7.09 1.35
C SER A 282 3.79 8.24 1.97
N CYS A 283 3.76 8.33 3.30
CA CYS A 283 3.28 9.52 4.02
C CYS A 283 4.49 10.39 4.43
N ARG A 284 4.61 11.59 3.85
CA ARG A 284 5.24 12.76 4.49
C ARG A 284 4.16 13.80 4.75
#